data_AF-A0A7T8QRW5-F1
#
_entry.id   AF-A0A7T8QRW5-F1
#
_cell.length_a   1.000
_cell.length_b   1.000
_cell.length_c   1.000
_cell.angle_alpha   90.00
_cell.angle_beta   90.00
_cell.angle_gamma   90.00
#
_symmetry.space_group_name_H-M   'P 1'
#
loop_
_entity.id
_entity.type
_entity.pdbx_description
1 polymer ?
#
loop_
_entity_poly.entity_id
_entity_poly.type
_entity_poly.pdbx_seq_one_letter_code
_entity_poly.pdbx_strand_id
1 'polypeptide(L)'
;MVAVMSYSGYDIEDALILNKASWTEAMTYDKLMGPLVDAETKLACWKHDVLDLDGIASPGLQVNNKQVLVNKHIPTVTREVLNDEDRHGPKVPEYREIPSTYKGPIPSYVEKAMVSSNADDAYLIKLLLRQTRRPELGDKFSSDTDKRQEDMPFGEMGLCPDMIMNPHGFPSRMTEGRDPRGKFHYGTAFGGSKVSDISEELIKNGFNYHGKDVLTSGITGEPLQVS
;
A
#
# COMPACT_ATOMS: atom_id res chain seq x y z
N MET A 1 -5.84 -36.00 -9.33
CA MET A 1 -4.99 -36.65 -8.30
C MET A 1 -3.98 -35.61 -7.85
N VAL A 2 -4.13 -35.08 -6.63
CA VAL A 2 -3.24 -34.05 -6.07
C VAL A 2 -2.22 -34.79 -5.21
N ALA A 3 -0.94 -34.61 -5.52
CA ALA A 3 0.15 -35.10 -4.69
C ALA A 3 0.77 -33.90 -3.98
N VAL A 4 0.91 -33.98 -2.66
CA VAL A 4 1.56 -32.98 -1.83
C VAL A 4 2.94 -33.48 -1.49
N MET A 5 3.97 -32.88 -2.10
CA MET A 5 5.38 -33.19 -1.85
C MET A 5 6.19 -31.90 -2.05
N SER A 6 7.14 -31.62 -1.16
CA SER A 6 8.06 -30.48 -1.28
C SER A 6 9.17 -30.81 -2.27
N TYR A 7 9.28 -30.06 -3.37
CA TYR A 7 10.28 -30.30 -4.42
C TYR A 7 11.23 -29.11 -4.53
N SER A 8 12.41 -29.26 -3.93
CA SER A 8 13.59 -28.38 -4.04
C SER A 8 13.31 -26.86 -3.98
N GLY A 9 13.46 -26.25 -2.80
CA GLY A 9 14.00 -24.89 -2.54
C GLY A 9 13.43 -23.64 -3.25
N TYR A 10 12.59 -23.78 -4.27
CA TYR A 10 11.98 -22.71 -5.06
C TYR A 10 10.52 -22.43 -4.64
N ASP A 11 10.02 -23.16 -3.63
CA ASP A 11 8.66 -23.06 -3.08
C ASP A 11 8.56 -22.07 -1.90
N ILE A 12 9.25 -20.94 -1.97
CA ILE A 12 9.12 -19.87 -0.98
C ILE A 12 8.10 -18.85 -1.50
N GLU A 13 6.90 -18.91 -0.90
CA GLU A 13 5.73 -18.04 -1.11
C GLU A 13 5.00 -18.20 -2.47
N ASP A 14 3.82 -18.84 -2.43
CA ASP A 14 2.78 -18.88 -3.48
C ASP A 14 3.22 -19.27 -4.91
N ALA A 15 4.31 -20.03 -5.07
CA ALA A 15 4.73 -20.52 -6.37
C ALA A 15 3.96 -21.80 -6.79
N LEU A 16 3.34 -21.75 -7.97
CA LEU A 16 2.71 -22.90 -8.64
C LEU A 16 3.64 -23.43 -9.74
N ILE A 17 4.20 -24.63 -9.54
CA ILE A 17 5.06 -25.30 -10.55
C ILE A 17 4.19 -26.14 -11.49
N LEU A 18 4.22 -25.82 -12.79
CA LEU A 18 3.47 -26.52 -13.85
C LEU A 18 4.37 -27.44 -14.68
N ASN A 19 3.88 -28.64 -14.97
CA ASN A 19 4.57 -29.68 -15.73
C ASN A 19 4.64 -29.33 -17.23
N LYS A 20 5.87 -29.30 -17.77
CA LYS A 20 6.22 -29.01 -19.17
C LYS A 20 5.60 -29.97 -20.21
N ALA A 21 5.12 -31.15 -19.80
CA ALA A 21 4.44 -32.09 -20.70
C ALA A 21 3.01 -31.66 -21.11
N SER A 22 2.48 -30.57 -20.55
CA SER A 22 1.13 -30.07 -20.86
C SER A 22 1.07 -29.17 -22.11
N TRP A 23 2.16 -29.12 -22.88
CA TRP A 23 2.43 -28.05 -23.84
C TRP A 23 2.09 -28.38 -25.30
N THR A 24 1.55 -29.56 -25.58
CA THR A 24 1.29 -29.99 -26.96
C THR A 24 -0.18 -30.38 -27.15
N GLU A 25 -0.84 -29.61 -28.03
CA GLU A 25 -2.11 -29.90 -28.70
C GLU A 25 -3.42 -29.74 -27.89
N ALA A 26 -3.64 -28.52 -27.39
CA ALA A 26 -4.97 -27.89 -27.35
C ALA A 26 -4.78 -26.38 -27.20
N MET A 27 -5.31 -25.56 -28.12
CA MET A 27 -5.32 -24.10 -27.96
C MET A 27 -6.29 -23.73 -26.83
N THR A 28 -5.82 -23.81 -25.59
CA THR A 28 -6.55 -23.51 -24.35
C THR A 28 -5.78 -22.45 -23.56
N TYR A 29 -5.60 -21.27 -24.16
CA TYR A 29 -5.09 -20.09 -23.45
C TYR A 29 -6.23 -19.37 -22.73
N ASP A 30 -5.90 -18.78 -21.58
CA ASP A 30 -6.79 -17.86 -20.88
C ASP A 30 -7.07 -16.64 -21.76
N LYS A 31 -8.32 -16.16 -21.74
CA LYS A 31 -8.74 -14.95 -22.46
C LYS A 31 -9.12 -13.86 -21.48
N LEU A 32 -8.73 -12.63 -21.80
CA LEU A 32 -9.34 -11.45 -21.20
C LEU A 32 -10.53 -11.06 -22.05
N MET A 33 -11.66 -10.79 -21.41
CA MET A 33 -12.87 -10.35 -22.09
C MET A 33 -13.26 -8.98 -21.55
N GLY A 34 -13.68 -8.10 -22.44
CA GLY A 34 -14.18 -6.77 -22.07
C GLY A 34 -15.39 -6.82 -21.13
N PRO A 35 -15.87 -5.64 -20.69
CA PRO A 35 -17.00 -5.55 -19.79
C PRO A 35 -18.26 -6.14 -20.42
N LEU A 36 -19.01 -6.91 -19.64
CA LEU A 36 -20.41 -7.23 -19.95
C LEU A 36 -21.24 -5.95 -19.98
N VAL A 37 -21.70 -5.59 -21.17
CA VAL A 37 -22.57 -4.43 -21.43
C VAL A 37 -24.00 -4.91 -21.59
N ASP A 38 -24.94 -4.22 -20.95
CA ASP A 38 -26.37 -4.50 -21.09
C ASP A 38 -26.88 -4.02 -22.46
N ALA A 39 -27.71 -4.85 -23.10
CA ALA A 39 -28.15 -4.63 -24.48
C ALA A 39 -29.11 -3.45 -24.63
N GLU A 40 -29.89 -3.15 -23.58
CA GLU A 40 -30.88 -2.05 -23.60
C GLU A 40 -30.24 -0.71 -23.23
N THR A 41 -29.44 -0.68 -22.17
CA THR A 41 -28.86 0.57 -21.65
C THR A 41 -27.50 0.91 -22.27
N LYS A 42 -26.84 -0.05 -22.94
CA LYS A 42 -25.46 0.07 -23.45
C LYS A 42 -24.43 0.46 -22.38
N LEU A 43 -24.76 0.26 -21.10
CA LEU A 43 -23.87 0.51 -19.97
C LEU A 43 -23.26 -0.80 -19.46
N ALA A 44 -22.02 -0.72 -18.97
CA ALA A 44 -21.37 -1.83 -18.31
C ALA A 44 -22.11 -2.17 -17.00
N CYS A 45 -22.14 -3.46 -16.64
CA CYS A 45 -22.69 -3.85 -15.36
C CYS A 45 -21.84 -3.26 -14.22
N TRP A 46 -22.44 -3.03 -13.04
CA TRP A 46 -21.72 -2.41 -11.91
C TRP A 46 -20.41 -3.12 -11.53
N LYS A 47 -20.32 -4.44 -11.73
CA LYS A 47 -19.11 -5.23 -11.48
C LYS A 47 -17.98 -4.91 -12.48
N HIS A 48 -18.33 -4.54 -13.70
CA HIS A 48 -17.43 -4.30 -14.83
C HIS A 48 -17.29 -2.82 -15.18
N ASP A 49 -17.93 -1.94 -14.43
CA ASP A 49 -17.91 -0.48 -14.62
C ASP A 49 -16.50 0.12 -14.61
N VAL A 50 -15.58 -0.52 -13.89
CA VAL A 50 -14.17 -0.09 -13.79
C VAL A 50 -13.26 -0.68 -14.86
N LEU A 51 -13.76 -1.59 -15.70
CA LEU A 51 -12.99 -2.27 -16.74
C LEU A 51 -12.97 -1.45 -18.04
N ASP A 52 -11.82 -1.44 -18.70
CA ASP A 52 -11.69 -0.99 -20.08
C ASP A 52 -12.12 -2.09 -21.07
N LEU A 53 -12.16 -1.76 -22.36
CA LEU A 53 -12.54 -2.67 -23.45
C LEU A 53 -11.72 -3.96 -23.51
N ASP A 54 -10.51 -3.96 -22.97
CA ASP A 54 -9.60 -5.11 -22.89
C ASP A 54 -9.89 -6.05 -21.72
N GLY A 55 -10.81 -5.68 -20.82
CA GLY A 55 -11.13 -6.46 -19.62
C GLY A 55 -10.19 -6.22 -18.44
N ILE A 56 -9.36 -5.16 -18.48
CA ILE A 56 -8.47 -4.73 -17.40
C ILE A 56 -9.00 -3.42 -16.80
N ALA A 57 -8.86 -3.24 -15.49
CA ALA A 57 -9.30 -2.01 -14.84
C ALA A 57 -8.55 -0.77 -15.35
N SER A 58 -9.30 0.27 -15.69
CA SER A 58 -8.77 1.52 -16.25
C SER A 58 -8.04 2.36 -15.19
N PRO A 59 -6.81 2.85 -15.47
CA PRO A 59 -6.15 3.83 -14.62
C PRO A 59 -7.00 5.10 -14.43
N GLY A 60 -7.05 5.62 -13.21
CA GLY A 60 -7.80 6.81 -12.81
C GLY A 60 -9.18 6.52 -12.22
N LEU A 61 -9.74 5.33 -12.41
CA LEU A 61 -11.05 4.97 -11.87
C LEU A 61 -10.98 4.51 -10.41
N GLN A 62 -12.03 4.83 -9.66
CA GLN A 62 -12.23 4.36 -8.30
C GLN A 62 -12.87 2.97 -8.32
N VAL A 63 -12.22 2.02 -7.65
CA VAL A 63 -12.68 0.64 -7.48
C VAL A 63 -13.27 0.46 -6.08
N ASN A 64 -14.50 -0.02 -6.04
CA ASN A 64 -15.25 -0.37 -4.85
C ASN A 64 -15.19 -1.87 -4.56
N ASN A 65 -15.53 -2.25 -3.33
CA ASN A 65 -15.52 -3.63 -2.90
C ASN A 65 -16.34 -4.54 -3.83
N LYS A 66 -15.81 -5.70 -4.20
CA LYS A 66 -16.42 -6.70 -5.11
C LYS A 66 -16.49 -6.32 -6.60
N GLN A 67 -15.97 -5.18 -7.02
CA GLN A 67 -15.81 -4.89 -8.45
C GLN A 67 -14.66 -5.72 -9.05
N VAL A 68 -14.75 -6.00 -10.35
CA VAL A 68 -13.78 -6.81 -11.09
C VAL A 68 -12.63 -5.90 -11.55
N LEU A 69 -11.41 -6.33 -11.24
CA LEU A 69 -10.17 -5.67 -11.66
C LEU A 69 -9.63 -6.23 -12.98
N VAL A 70 -9.78 -7.53 -13.18
CA VAL A 70 -9.39 -8.22 -14.41
C VAL A 70 -10.44 -9.28 -14.71
N ASN A 71 -11.10 -9.17 -15.85
CA ASN A 71 -12.09 -10.14 -16.29
C ASN A 71 -11.41 -11.26 -17.10
N LYS A 72 -11.01 -12.30 -16.37
CA LYS A 72 -10.29 -13.45 -16.92
C LYS A 72 -11.25 -14.62 -17.15
N HIS A 73 -11.15 -15.23 -18.32
CA HIS A 73 -11.90 -16.40 -18.75
C HIS A 73 -10.94 -17.56 -19.00
N ILE A 74 -11.20 -18.69 -18.37
CA ILE A 74 -10.38 -19.91 -18.49
C ILE A 74 -11.16 -20.93 -19.31
N PRO A 75 -10.53 -21.63 -20.26
CA PRO A 75 -11.19 -22.70 -20.99
C PRO A 75 -11.63 -23.80 -20.02
N THR A 76 -12.91 -24.16 -20.09
CA THR A 76 -13.44 -25.32 -19.37
C THR A 76 -12.96 -26.55 -20.12
N VAL A 77 -11.82 -27.11 -19.71
CA VAL A 77 -11.35 -28.40 -20.24
C VAL A 77 -12.28 -29.48 -19.70
N THR A 78 -13.41 -29.70 -20.38
CA THR A 78 -14.12 -30.96 -20.28
C THR A 78 -13.20 -32.01 -20.89
N ARG A 79 -12.47 -32.74 -20.03
CA ARG A 79 -11.94 -34.04 -20.41
C ARG A 79 -13.14 -34.92 -20.73
N GLU A 80 -13.65 -34.82 -21.94
CA GLU A 80 -14.47 -35.88 -22.50
C GLU A 80 -13.57 -37.11 -22.50
N VAL A 81 -13.92 -38.03 -21.60
CA VAL A 81 -13.37 -39.37 -21.55
C VAL A 81 -13.55 -39.94 -22.95
N LEU A 82 -12.44 -40.29 -23.58
CA LEU A 82 -12.33 -41.08 -24.80
C LEU A 82 -13.49 -42.08 -24.90
N ASN A 83 -14.53 -41.75 -25.67
CA ASN A 83 -15.60 -42.63 -26.15
C ASN A 83 -16.63 -41.77 -26.92
N ASP A 84 -16.42 -41.61 -28.22
CA ASP A 84 -17.43 -41.97 -29.24
C ASP A 84 -16.97 -41.50 -30.62
N GLU A 85 -17.08 -42.41 -31.60
CA GLU A 85 -16.63 -42.28 -32.98
C GLU A 85 -17.45 -41.31 -33.86
N ASP A 86 -18.18 -40.35 -33.28
CA ASP A 86 -19.05 -39.48 -34.07
C ASP A 86 -19.09 -38.07 -33.51
N ARG A 87 -18.35 -37.14 -34.17
CA ARG A 87 -18.70 -35.72 -34.37
C ARG A 87 -17.60 -34.98 -35.13
N HIS A 88 -17.76 -34.92 -36.46
CA HIS A 88 -17.09 -33.94 -37.32
C HIS A 88 -17.67 -32.55 -37.09
N GLY A 89 -16.95 -31.70 -36.35
CA GLY A 89 -17.19 -30.27 -36.27
C GLY A 89 -16.20 -29.60 -35.30
N PRO A 90 -15.66 -28.40 -35.61
CA PRO A 90 -14.78 -27.69 -34.68
C PRO A 90 -15.58 -27.31 -33.43
N LYS A 91 -15.39 -28.02 -32.31
CA LYS A 91 -15.96 -27.65 -31.02
C LYS A 91 -15.31 -26.34 -30.58
N VAL A 92 -16.10 -25.26 -30.51
CA VAL A 92 -15.64 -23.99 -29.92
C VAL A 92 -15.38 -24.25 -28.43
N PRO A 93 -14.17 -24.01 -27.91
CA PRO A 93 -13.88 -24.23 -26.50
C PRO A 93 -14.77 -23.32 -25.64
N GLU A 94 -15.49 -23.91 -24.68
CA GLU A 94 -16.35 -23.18 -23.75
C GLU A 94 -15.49 -22.54 -22.66
N TYR A 95 -15.69 -21.25 -22.39
CA TYR A 95 -14.90 -20.48 -21.42
C TYR A 95 -15.72 -20.20 -20.16
N ARG A 96 -15.11 -20.39 -18.99
CA ARG A 96 -15.68 -20.03 -17.69
C ARG A 96 -15.02 -18.78 -17.14
N GLU A 97 -15.83 -17.88 -16.61
CA GLU A 97 -15.39 -16.66 -15.92
C GLU A 97 -14.70 -16.98 -14.59
N ILE A 98 -13.47 -16.49 -14.43
CA ILE A 98 -12.70 -16.51 -13.18
C ILE A 98 -12.12 -15.09 -12.97
N PRO A 99 -12.98 -14.11 -12.63
CA PRO A 99 -12.56 -12.72 -12.52
C PRO A 99 -11.69 -12.50 -11.27
N SER A 100 -10.73 -11.59 -11.41
CA SER A 100 -9.97 -11.07 -10.26
C SER A 100 -10.73 -9.89 -9.67
N THR A 101 -11.27 -10.04 -8.46
CA THR A 101 -12.11 -9.02 -7.81
C THR A 101 -11.35 -8.25 -6.74
N TYR A 102 -11.62 -6.97 -6.61
CA TYR A 102 -11.12 -6.16 -5.50
C TYR A 102 -11.80 -6.56 -4.18
N LYS A 103 -10.99 -6.83 -3.15
CA LYS A 103 -11.42 -7.19 -1.79
C LYS A 103 -10.79 -6.21 -0.80
N GLY A 104 -11.50 -5.12 -0.53
CA GLY A 104 -11.06 -4.11 0.43
C GLY A 104 -12.26 -3.44 1.10
N PRO A 105 -12.14 -3.07 2.39
CA PRO A 105 -13.22 -2.38 3.09
C PRO A 105 -13.43 -0.94 2.59
N ILE A 106 -12.37 -0.32 2.09
CA ILE A 106 -12.33 1.06 1.61
C ILE A 106 -12.09 1.04 0.10
N PRO A 107 -12.70 1.95 -0.67
CA PRO A 107 -12.40 2.09 -2.10
C PRO A 107 -10.92 2.44 -2.34
N SER A 108 -10.43 2.04 -3.51
CA SER A 108 -9.07 2.33 -3.97
C SER A 108 -9.09 2.86 -5.40
N TYR A 109 -8.09 3.62 -5.79
CA TYR A 109 -7.97 4.11 -7.17
C TYR A 109 -6.98 3.25 -7.94
N VAL A 110 -7.28 2.96 -9.21
CA VAL A 110 -6.29 2.34 -10.10
C VAL A 110 -5.30 3.40 -10.51
N GLU A 111 -4.05 3.28 -10.09
CA GLU A 111 -2.99 4.23 -10.44
C GLU A 111 -2.35 3.84 -11.78
N LYS A 112 -2.08 2.55 -11.96
CA LYS A 112 -1.40 2.05 -13.16
C LYS A 112 -1.75 0.60 -13.44
N ALA A 113 -2.00 0.29 -14.72
CA ALA A 113 -2.05 -1.07 -15.24
C ALA A 113 -0.76 -1.37 -16.00
N MET A 114 -0.13 -2.50 -15.71
CA MET A 114 1.09 -2.97 -16.38
C MET A 114 0.86 -4.39 -16.87
N VAL A 115 1.07 -4.59 -18.18
CA VAL A 115 1.04 -5.91 -18.81
C VAL A 115 2.47 -6.25 -19.22
N SER A 116 2.98 -7.38 -18.76
CA SER A 116 4.30 -7.88 -19.12
C SER A 116 4.21 -9.33 -19.58
N SER A 117 5.01 -9.72 -20.56
CA SER A 117 5.14 -11.11 -21.02
C SER A 117 6.52 -11.65 -20.69
N ASN A 118 6.59 -12.92 -20.30
CA ASN A 118 7.86 -13.64 -20.15
C ASN A 118 8.29 -14.28 -21.47
N ALA A 119 9.51 -14.83 -21.53
CA ALA A 119 10.04 -15.52 -22.72
C ALA A 119 9.23 -16.78 -23.11
N ASP A 120 8.45 -17.33 -22.19
CA ASP A 120 7.55 -18.46 -22.43
C ASP A 120 6.11 -18.02 -22.81
N ASP A 121 5.94 -16.79 -23.28
CA ASP A 121 4.64 -16.18 -23.65
C ASP A 121 3.57 -16.16 -22.53
N ALA A 122 4.02 -16.26 -21.28
CA ALA A 122 3.15 -16.08 -20.11
C ALA A 122 2.91 -14.59 -19.84
N TYR A 123 1.65 -14.16 -19.92
CA TYR A 123 1.24 -12.79 -19.61
C TYR A 123 1.00 -12.61 -18.11
N LEU A 124 1.56 -11.53 -17.56
CA LEU A 124 1.40 -11.08 -16.18
C LEU A 124 0.81 -9.68 -16.16
N ILE A 125 -0.31 -9.52 -15.46
CA ILE A 125 -1.00 -8.24 -15.30
C ILE A 125 -0.78 -7.77 -13.86
N LYS A 126 -0.15 -6.60 -13.72
CA LYS A 126 0.07 -5.94 -12.43
C LYS A 126 -0.75 -4.66 -12.38
N LEU A 127 -1.63 -4.55 -11.39
CA LEU A 127 -2.41 -3.35 -11.11
C LEU A 127 -1.85 -2.67 -9.85
N LEU A 128 -1.44 -1.42 -9.99
CA LEU A 128 -1.07 -0.57 -8.86
C LEU A 128 -2.33 0.14 -8.36
N LEU A 129 -2.71 -0.15 -7.11
CA LEU A 129 -3.88 0.44 -6.46
C LEU A 129 -3.43 1.43 -5.39
N ARG A 130 -4.00 2.63 -5.38
CA ARG A 130 -3.69 3.69 -4.41
C ARG A 130 -4.88 3.94 -3.49
N GLN A 131 -4.63 3.83 -2.19
CA GLN A 131 -5.56 4.26 -1.14
C GLN A 131 -5.01 5.48 -0.42
N THR A 132 -5.79 6.57 -0.38
CA THR A 132 -5.50 7.72 0.47
C THR A 132 -6.25 7.57 1.78
N ARG A 133 -5.53 7.28 2.87
CA ARG A 133 -6.09 7.25 4.21
C ARG A 133 -5.65 8.48 4.96
N ARG A 134 -6.60 9.15 5.61
CA ARG A 134 -6.25 10.18 6.58
C ARG A 134 -5.73 9.49 7.82
N PRO A 135 -4.75 10.09 8.52
CA PRO A 135 -4.25 9.47 9.73
C PRO A 135 -5.34 9.43 10.80
N GLU A 136 -5.54 8.26 11.42
CA GLU A 136 -6.58 8.03 12.43
C GLU A 136 -5.98 7.78 13.83
N LEU A 137 -6.81 7.88 14.87
CA LEU A 137 -6.40 7.57 16.24
C LEU A 137 -5.97 6.10 16.33
N GLY A 138 -4.70 5.85 16.62
CA GLY A 138 -4.11 4.51 16.62
C GLY A 138 -3.10 4.27 15.50
N ASP A 139 -2.99 5.21 14.55
CA ASP A 139 -1.87 5.24 13.63
C ASP A 139 -0.57 5.51 14.39
N LYS A 140 0.47 4.75 14.03
CA LYS A 140 1.79 4.88 14.64
C LYS A 140 2.53 6.01 13.96
N PHE A 141 2.64 7.15 14.63
CA PHE A 141 3.43 8.29 14.17
C PHE A 141 4.84 8.26 14.76
N SER A 142 5.81 8.72 13.98
CA SER A 142 7.09 9.22 14.46
C SER A 142 7.09 10.74 14.29
N SER A 143 7.10 11.44 15.42
CA SER A 143 7.42 12.86 15.70
C SER A 143 7.03 14.04 14.82
N ASP A 144 6.63 13.91 13.57
CA ASP A 144 6.35 15.06 12.70
C ASP A 144 4.92 14.96 12.17
N THR A 145 3.95 15.69 12.74
CA THR A 145 2.70 16.05 12.04
C THR A 145 1.86 17.11 12.77
N ASP A 146 1.39 18.09 11.98
CA ASP A 146 0.57 19.25 12.33
C ASP A 146 -0.71 18.92 13.09
N LYS A 147 -0.93 19.63 14.21
CA LYS A 147 -2.22 19.69 14.92
C LYS A 147 -2.71 21.13 14.96
N ARG A 148 -4.02 21.29 15.16
CA ARG A 148 -4.67 22.60 15.34
C ARG A 148 -4.00 23.35 16.48
N GLN A 149 -3.37 24.46 16.11
CA GLN A 149 -2.45 25.25 16.93
C GLN A 149 -3.13 25.96 18.11
N GLU A 150 -4.45 26.07 18.09
CA GLU A 150 -5.26 26.90 19.00
C GLU A 150 -5.28 26.40 20.45
N ASP A 151 -5.25 25.09 20.69
CA ASP A 151 -5.26 24.51 22.05
C ASP A 151 -3.87 24.11 22.55
N MET A 152 -2.86 24.23 21.71
CA MET A 152 -1.50 23.78 22.02
C MET A 152 -0.77 24.80 22.89
N PRO A 153 0.12 24.33 23.79
CA PRO A 153 0.95 25.25 24.55
C PRO A 153 1.90 26.00 23.62
N PHE A 154 2.06 27.30 23.83
CA PHE A 154 2.91 28.15 23.00
C PHE A 154 3.97 28.86 23.85
N GLY A 155 5.16 29.05 23.29
CA GLY A 155 6.23 29.83 23.91
C GLY A 155 6.09 31.34 23.64
N GLU A 156 6.89 32.16 24.32
CA GLU A 156 6.90 33.62 24.13
C GLU A 156 7.25 34.05 22.69
N MET A 157 8.00 33.21 21.97
CA MET A 157 8.34 33.42 20.56
C MET A 157 7.24 32.94 19.58
N GLY A 158 6.08 32.52 20.09
CA GLY A 158 4.98 31.96 19.29
C GLY A 158 5.24 30.53 18.78
N LEU A 159 6.28 29.88 19.28
CA LEU A 159 6.60 28.49 18.95
C LEU A 159 5.57 27.55 19.60
N CYS A 160 4.92 26.73 18.79
CA CYS A 160 3.94 25.73 19.20
C CYS A 160 4.48 24.34 18.82
N PRO A 161 4.40 23.32 19.70
CA PRO A 161 4.88 21.99 19.39
C PRO A 161 3.92 21.25 18.47
N ASP A 162 4.46 20.54 17.49
CA ASP A 162 3.68 19.63 16.63
C ASP A 162 3.34 18.33 17.37
N MET A 163 4.26 17.86 18.22
CA MET A 163 4.08 16.66 19.04
C MET A 163 4.47 16.90 20.51
N ILE A 164 3.58 16.49 21.41
CA ILE A 164 3.84 16.46 22.86
C ILE A 164 4.09 15.01 23.26
N MET A 165 5.29 14.72 23.79
CA MET A 165 5.62 13.41 24.36
C MET A 165 5.49 13.45 25.88
N ASN A 166 4.94 12.37 26.45
CA ASN A 166 4.97 12.18 27.89
C ASN A 166 6.43 11.94 28.35
N PRO A 167 6.93 12.64 29.39
CA PRO A 167 8.25 12.38 29.96
C PRO A 167 8.52 10.91 30.34
N HIS A 168 7.48 10.14 30.68
CA HIS A 168 7.62 8.70 30.95
C HIS A 168 7.82 7.85 29.69
N GLY A 169 7.60 8.43 28.51
CA GLY A 169 7.80 7.82 27.21
C GLY A 169 9.23 7.96 26.69
N PHE A 170 10.12 8.66 27.38
CA PHE A 170 11.54 8.66 27.04
C PHE A 170 12.11 7.25 27.32
N PRO A 171 12.45 6.47 26.28
CA PRO A 171 13.18 5.25 26.52
C PRO A 171 14.56 5.63 27.08
N SER A 172 15.11 4.80 27.96
CA SER A 172 16.52 4.84 28.39
C SER A 172 17.53 4.59 27.24
N ARG A 173 17.08 4.71 25.98
CA ARG A 173 17.86 4.55 24.77
C ARG A 173 18.23 5.94 24.24
N MET A 174 19.54 6.20 24.24
CA MET A 174 20.19 7.36 23.65
C MET A 174 19.49 7.77 22.36
N THR A 175 18.84 8.93 22.38
CA THR A 175 18.23 9.54 21.20
C THR A 175 19.04 10.77 20.86
N GLU A 176 19.53 10.84 19.63
CA GLU A 176 20.26 12.00 19.13
C GLU A 176 19.28 13.18 18.97
N GLY A 177 19.62 14.32 19.57
CA GLY A 177 18.83 15.54 19.49
C GLY A 177 19.12 16.34 18.23
N ARG A 178 18.09 17.02 17.71
CA ARG A 178 18.20 17.96 16.59
C ARG A 178 18.22 19.39 17.14
N ASP A 179 19.17 20.21 16.71
CA ASP A 179 19.23 21.63 17.11
C ASP A 179 18.02 22.40 16.51
N PRO A 180 17.36 23.29 17.28
CA PRO A 180 16.24 24.11 16.82
C PRO A 180 16.48 24.96 15.56
N ARG A 181 17.72 25.06 15.04
CA ARG A 181 18.03 25.76 13.77
C ARG A 181 18.56 24.85 12.67
N GLY A 182 18.49 23.53 12.85
CA GLY A 182 18.79 22.57 11.79
C GLY A 182 20.28 22.35 11.51
N LYS A 183 21.18 22.79 12.41
CA LYS A 183 22.56 22.27 12.40
C LYS A 183 22.55 20.82 12.88
N PHE A 184 23.15 19.94 12.09
CA PHE A 184 23.32 18.55 12.46
C PHE A 184 24.47 18.43 13.47
N HIS A 185 24.13 18.24 14.74
CA HIS A 185 25.09 17.82 15.75
C HIS A 185 25.14 16.29 15.75
N TYR A 186 26.36 15.74 15.70
CA TYR A 186 26.57 14.30 15.74
C TYR A 186 26.71 13.84 17.20
N GLY A 187 25.89 12.85 17.60
CA GLY A 187 25.92 12.20 18.91
C GLY A 187 26.57 10.83 18.88
N THR A 188 27.72 10.69 18.18
CA THR A 188 28.38 9.39 18.02
C THR A 188 28.85 8.83 19.38
N ALA A 189 28.69 7.52 19.62
CA ALA A 189 28.94 6.90 20.93
C ALA A 189 30.37 7.10 21.51
N PHE A 190 31.33 7.48 20.67
CA PHE A 190 32.74 7.70 21.06
C PHE A 190 33.28 9.06 20.58
N GLY A 191 32.41 9.99 20.17
CA GLY A 191 32.76 11.31 19.64
C GLY A 191 31.55 12.26 19.61
N GLY A 192 31.66 13.38 18.91
CA GLY A 192 30.52 14.29 18.73
C GLY A 192 30.58 15.58 19.54
N SER A 193 29.49 16.36 19.44
CA SER A 193 29.36 17.66 20.12
C SER A 193 29.17 17.47 21.62
N LYS A 194 29.98 18.13 22.44
CA LYS A 194 29.82 18.09 23.90
C LYS A 194 28.60 18.91 24.32
N VAL A 195 27.98 18.54 25.44
CA VAL A 195 26.88 19.29 26.05
C VAL A 195 27.32 20.73 26.39
N SER A 196 28.58 20.94 26.77
CA SER A 196 29.15 22.28 27.01
C SER A 196 29.03 23.17 25.77
N ASP A 197 29.43 22.67 24.62
CA ASP A 197 29.52 23.44 23.37
C ASP A 197 28.11 23.79 22.87
N ILE A 198 27.17 22.84 22.99
CA ILE A 198 25.75 23.05 22.69
C ILE A 198 25.13 24.06 23.66
N SER A 199 25.46 23.98 24.95
CA SER A 199 24.92 24.90 25.96
C SER A 199 25.40 26.34 25.75
N GLU A 200 26.65 26.54 25.36
CA GLU A 200 27.19 27.85 24.99
C GLU A 200 26.53 28.38 23.70
N GLU A 201 26.30 27.51 22.72
CA GLU A 201 25.56 27.87 21.50
C GLU A 201 24.11 28.26 21.82
N LEU A 202 23.42 27.56 22.73
CA LEU A 202 22.07 27.94 23.18
C LEU A 202 22.06 29.32 23.85
N ILE A 203 22.98 29.57 24.79
CA ILE A 203 23.09 30.86 25.48
C ILE A 203 23.37 32.00 24.49
N LYS A 204 24.30 31.79 23.55
CA LYS A 204 24.66 32.80 22.52
C LYS A 204 23.45 33.23 21.69
N ASN A 205 22.44 32.37 21.61
CA ASN A 205 21.25 32.59 20.80
C ASN A 205 20.00 32.89 21.63
N GLY A 206 20.17 33.19 22.92
CA GLY A 206 19.08 33.63 23.80
C GLY A 206 18.21 32.49 24.33
N PHE A 207 18.61 31.24 24.17
CA PHE A 207 17.91 30.08 24.74
C PHE A 207 18.49 29.68 26.08
N ASN A 208 17.69 28.97 26.88
CA ASN A 208 18.15 28.40 28.14
C ASN A 208 19.19 27.30 27.89
N TYR A 209 20.27 27.30 28.66
CA TYR A 209 21.35 26.30 28.59
C TYR A 209 20.87 24.88 28.88
N HIS A 210 19.74 24.72 29.57
CA HIS A 210 19.08 23.43 29.79
C HIS A 210 18.12 23.00 28.67
N GLY A 211 17.90 23.83 27.65
CA GLY A 211 16.90 23.57 26.59
C GLY A 211 15.46 23.54 27.09
N LYS A 212 15.19 24.14 28.27
CA LYS A 212 13.86 24.27 28.84
C LYS A 212 13.32 25.67 28.56
N ASP A 213 12.18 25.73 27.89
CA ASP A 213 11.43 26.96 27.65
C ASP A 213 10.19 27.04 28.54
N VAL A 214 9.77 28.28 28.84
CA VAL A 214 8.50 28.55 29.49
C VAL A 214 7.41 28.51 28.43
N LEU A 215 6.44 27.63 28.61
CA LEU A 215 5.29 27.50 27.73
C LEU A 215 4.03 27.98 28.45
N THR A 216 3.17 28.68 27.71
CA THR A 216 1.85 29.11 28.16
C THR A 216 0.81 28.14 27.64
N SER A 217 -0.16 27.77 28.48
CA SER A 217 -1.27 26.90 28.09
C SER A 217 -2.17 27.59 27.06
N GLY A 218 -2.40 26.97 25.90
CA GLY A 218 -3.36 27.46 24.90
C GLY A 218 -4.80 27.50 25.40
N ILE A 219 -5.14 26.67 26.38
CA ILE A 219 -6.50 26.55 26.93
C ILE A 219 -6.77 27.61 28.01
N THR A 220 -5.82 27.82 28.93
CA THR A 220 -6.01 28.69 30.10
C THR A 220 -5.34 30.05 29.97
N GLY A 221 -4.39 30.21 29.05
CA GLY A 221 -3.59 31.43 28.91
C GLY A 221 -2.57 31.67 30.03
N GLU A 222 -2.46 30.73 30.98
CA GLU A 222 -1.53 30.82 32.10
C GLU A 222 -0.21 30.09 31.82
N PRO A 223 0.93 30.54 32.41
CA PRO A 223 2.20 29.84 32.31
C PRO A 223 2.10 28.43 32.90
N LEU A 224 2.60 27.43 32.18
CA LEU A 224 2.67 26.05 32.66
C LEU A 224 3.68 25.95 33.81
N GLN A 225 3.18 25.54 34.98
CA GLN A 225 4.03 25.21 36.11
C GLN A 225 4.57 23.79 35.94
N VAL A 226 5.90 23.66 35.98
CA VAL A 226 6.59 22.37 35.94
C VAL A 226 7.06 22.07 37.36
N SER A 227 6.63 20.93 37.90
CA SER A 227 7.16 20.38 39.16
C SER A 227 8.42 19.55 38.94
#